data_AF-A0A352J1Y2-F1
#
_entry.id   AF-A0A352J1Y2-F1
#
_cell.length_a   1.000
_cell.length_b   1.000
_cell.length_c   1.000
_cell.angle_alpha   90.00
_cell.angle_beta   90.00
_cell.angle_gamma   90.00
#
_symmetry.space_group_name_H-M   'P 1'
#
loop_
_entity.id
_entity.type
_entity.pdbx_description
1 polymer ?
#
loop_
_entity_poly.entity_id
_entity_poly.type
_entity_poly.pdbx_seq_one_letter_code
_entity_poly.pdbx_strand_id
1 'polypeptide(L)'
;ARNSMAADGTWPPAGTLPDRDINESNVAVILNWLIHERRVELGFESHRFRDLKRWGIAEEVLGSRGFQGVHYLYPIPQREIDKSGGSIVQNEGY
;
A
#
# COMPACT_ATOMS: atom_id res chain seq x y z
N ALA A 1 14.76 8.38 -3.00
CA ALA A 1 14.37 9.35 -1.95
C ALA A 1 15.35 9.52 -0.76
N ARG A 2 16.50 8.84 -0.69
CA ARG A 2 17.63 9.22 0.21
C ARG A 2 18.93 9.55 -0.51
N ASN A 3 19.22 8.81 -1.58
CA ASN A 3 20.47 8.91 -2.35
C ASN A 3 20.22 9.25 -3.83
N SER A 4 19.03 9.76 -4.15
CA SER A 4 18.64 10.14 -5.50
C SER A 4 18.63 11.66 -5.58
N MET A 5 19.32 12.20 -6.57
CA MET A 5 19.33 13.63 -6.87
C MET A 5 17.90 14.09 -7.20
N ALA A 6 17.49 15.23 -6.66
CA ALA A 6 16.20 15.83 -6.98
C ALA A 6 16.16 16.30 -8.44
N ALA A 7 14.95 16.57 -8.96
CA ALA A 7 14.77 16.98 -10.35
C ALA A 7 15.51 18.29 -10.72
N ASP A 8 15.87 19.09 -9.72
CA ASP A 8 16.63 20.33 -9.83
C ASP A 8 18.15 20.13 -9.69
N GLY A 9 18.63 18.89 -9.57
CA GLY A 9 20.05 18.58 -9.41
C GLY A 9 20.56 18.68 -7.97
N THR A 10 19.70 18.99 -6.99
CA THR A 10 20.11 19.11 -5.59
C THR A 10 20.02 17.78 -4.86
N TRP A 11 20.87 17.61 -3.84
CA TRP A 11 20.71 16.51 -2.89
C TRP A 11 19.57 16.84 -1.91
N PRO A 12 18.75 15.86 -1.52
CA PRO A 12 17.78 16.07 -0.45
C PRO A 12 18.47 16.63 0.81
N PRO A 13 17.90 17.65 1.47
CA PRO A 13 18.47 18.20 2.69
C PRO A 13 18.75 17.11 3.75
N ALA A 14 19.82 17.29 4.52
CA ALA A 14 20.12 16.40 5.64
C ALA A 14 18.91 16.31 6.60
N GLY A 15 18.54 15.10 7.00
CA GLY A 15 17.37 14.87 7.87
C GLY A 15 16.03 14.77 7.14
N THR A 16 15.99 14.79 5.80
CA THR A 16 14.75 14.55 5.01
C THR A 16 14.04 13.25 5.42
N LEU A 17 14.81 12.22 5.79
CA LEU A 17 14.32 11.00 6.43
C LEU A 17 15.19 10.66 7.65
N PRO A 18 14.60 10.37 8.83
CA PRO A 18 15.34 10.18 10.06
C PRO A 18 16.18 8.89 10.02
N ASP A 19 17.40 8.96 10.57
CA ASP A 19 18.23 7.78 10.75
C ASP A 19 17.53 6.78 11.68
N ARG A 20 17.68 5.49 11.35
CA ARG A 20 17.04 4.38 12.08
C ARG A 20 18.10 3.67 12.90
N ASP A 21 17.74 3.22 14.10
CA ASP A 21 18.66 2.45 14.94
C ASP A 21 19.02 1.12 14.26
N ILE A 22 20.32 0.90 14.06
CA ILE A 22 20.85 -0.31 13.44
C ILE A 22 20.78 -1.54 14.36
N ASN A 23 20.58 -1.33 15.67
CA ASN A 23 20.48 -2.39 16.66
C ASN A 23 19.02 -2.75 17.02
N GLU A 24 18.04 -2.11 16.37
CA GLU A 24 16.64 -2.44 16.57
C GLU A 24 16.36 -3.89 16.12
N SER A 25 15.63 -4.62 16.95
CA SER A 25 15.27 -6.03 16.73
C SER A 25 13.76 -6.29 16.81
N ASN A 26 12.97 -5.30 17.23
CA ASN A 26 11.53 -5.40 17.29
C ASN A 26 10.94 -5.36 15.87
N VAL A 27 10.37 -6.49 15.45
CA VAL A 27 9.78 -6.67 14.13
C VAL A 27 8.70 -5.63 13.82
N ALA A 28 7.88 -5.22 14.79
CA ALA A 28 6.84 -4.24 14.56
C ALA A 28 7.42 -2.84 14.24
N VAL A 29 8.50 -2.46 14.92
CA VAL A 29 9.20 -1.20 14.66
C VAL A 29 9.82 -1.23 13.25
N ILE A 30 10.51 -2.31 12.91
CA ILE A 30 11.14 -2.49 11.60
C ILE A 30 10.10 -2.54 10.47
N LEU A 31 8.95 -3.17 10.69
CA LEU A 31 7.84 -3.16 9.72
C LEU A 31 7.30 -1.76 9.48
N ASN A 32 7.10 -0.96 10.54
CA ASN A 32 6.66 0.43 10.39
C ASN A 32 7.67 1.26 9.59
N TRP A 33 8.97 1.06 9.82
CA TRP A 33 10.04 1.66 9.04
C TRP A 33 9.99 1.26 7.56
N LEU A 34 9.77 -0.01 7.26
CA LEU A 34 9.60 -0.51 5.89
C LEU A 34 8.37 0.11 5.20
N ILE A 35 7.23 0.13 5.89
CA ILE A 35 5.97 0.71 5.38
C ILE A 35 6.17 2.20 5.05
N HIS A 36 6.84 2.94 5.92
CA HIS A 36 7.17 4.34 5.70
C HIS A 36 8.09 4.52 4.48
N GLU A 37 9.18 3.75 4.39
CA GLU A 37 10.16 3.88 3.30
C GLU A 37 9.50 3.63 1.94
N ARG A 38 8.68 2.58 1.83
CA ARG A 38 7.99 2.28 0.57
C ARG A 38 7.00 3.37 0.15
N ARG A 39 6.40 4.08 1.11
CA ARG A 39 5.49 5.20 0.81
C ARG A 39 6.23 6.41 0.23
N VAL A 40 7.42 6.71 0.75
CA VAL A 40 8.21 7.88 0.32
C VAL A 40 9.03 7.60 -0.94
N GLU A 41 9.51 6.37 -1.13
CA GLU A 41 10.29 6.01 -2.31
C GLU A 41 9.40 5.79 -3.54
N LEU A 42 8.31 5.04 -3.41
CA LEU A 42 7.48 4.58 -4.55
C LEU A 42 6.24 5.45 -4.75
N GLY A 43 6.36 6.74 -4.44
CA GLY A 43 5.29 7.72 -4.60
C GLY A 43 4.87 7.84 -6.07
N PHE A 44 3.57 7.81 -6.35
CA PHE A 44 3.01 7.90 -7.71
C PHE A 44 3.34 6.73 -8.66
N GLU A 45 3.97 5.66 -8.17
CA GLU A 45 4.30 4.46 -8.96
C GLU A 45 3.24 3.33 -8.82
N SER A 46 2.01 3.67 -8.44
CA SER A 46 0.88 2.71 -8.30
C SER A 46 1.09 1.58 -7.28
N HIS A 47 2.01 1.71 -6.32
CA HIS A 47 2.25 0.68 -5.29
C HIS A 47 1.38 0.83 -4.04
N ARG A 48 1.04 2.07 -3.66
CA ARG A 48 0.46 2.37 -2.33
C ARG A 48 -0.79 1.55 -2.01
N PHE A 49 -1.72 1.43 -2.95
CA PHE A 49 -2.98 0.72 -2.70
C PHE A 49 -2.77 -0.78 -2.46
N ARG A 50 -1.92 -1.43 -3.27
CA ARG A 50 -1.59 -2.86 -3.11
C ARG A 50 -0.82 -3.13 -1.82
N ASP A 51 0.09 -2.24 -1.45
CA ASP A 51 0.85 -2.33 -0.21
C ASP A 51 -0.07 -2.28 1.02
N LEU A 52 -0.99 -1.31 1.07
CA LEU A 52 -1.98 -1.20 2.15
C LEU A 52 -2.84 -2.46 2.29
N LYS A 53 -3.31 -3.01 1.16
CA LYS A 53 -4.11 -4.24 1.14
C LYS A 53 -3.31 -5.45 1.62
N ARG A 54 -2.06 -5.61 1.13
CA ARG A 54 -1.17 -6.72 1.51
C ARG A 54 -0.89 -6.75 3.01
N TRP A 55 -0.73 -5.58 3.63
CA TRP A 55 -0.47 -5.48 5.08
C TRP A 55 -1.73 -5.45 5.93
N GLY A 56 -2.92 -5.52 5.34
CA GLY A 56 -4.18 -5.52 6.09
C GLY A 56 -4.59 -4.16 6.67
N ILE A 57 -3.86 -3.08 6.39
CA ILE A 57 -4.08 -1.75 6.98
C ILE A 57 -4.86 -0.78 6.05
N ALA A 58 -5.50 -1.30 5.00
CA ALA A 58 -6.21 -0.46 4.04
C ALA A 58 -7.42 0.24 4.67
N GLU A 59 -8.19 -0.46 5.49
CA GLU A 59 -9.35 0.11 6.19
C GLU A 59 -8.95 1.17 7.21
N GLU A 60 -7.88 0.94 7.99
CA GLU A 60 -7.33 1.95 8.91
C GLU A 60 -6.96 3.25 8.18
N VAL A 61 -6.31 3.15 7.02
CA VAL A 61 -5.77 4.31 6.30
C VAL A 61 -6.81 4.99 5.40
N LEU A 62 -7.73 4.24 4.81
CA LEU A 62 -8.67 4.70 3.79
C LEU A 62 -10.14 4.68 4.24
N GLY A 63 -10.45 4.23 5.45
CA GLY A 63 -11.83 4.08 5.95
C GLY A 63 -12.62 5.39 5.90
N SER A 64 -12.00 6.51 6.26
CA SER A 64 -12.61 7.85 6.15
C SER A 64 -12.91 8.29 4.71
N ARG A 65 -12.37 7.57 3.72
CA ARG A 65 -12.63 7.77 2.28
C ARG A 65 -13.60 6.73 1.71
N GLY A 66 -14.28 5.98 2.57
CA GLY A 66 -15.26 4.96 2.17
C GLY A 66 -14.68 3.58 1.87
N PHE A 67 -13.41 3.32 2.21
CA PHE A 67 -12.88 1.96 2.14
C PHE A 67 -13.52 1.08 3.23
N GLN A 68 -13.92 -0.13 2.88
CA GLN A 68 -14.61 -1.09 3.74
C GLN A 68 -14.01 -2.47 3.52
N GLY A 69 -14.28 -3.43 4.41
CA GLY A 69 -13.80 -4.81 4.29
C GLY A 69 -14.07 -5.46 2.92
N VAL A 70 -15.21 -5.16 2.28
CA VAL A 70 -15.53 -5.70 0.94
C VAL A 70 -14.55 -5.20 -0.14
N HIS A 71 -13.97 -4.01 0.01
CA HIS A 71 -13.09 -3.38 -0.99
C HIS A 71 -11.65 -3.97 -1.04
N TYR A 72 -11.36 -5.00 -0.22
CA TYR A 72 -10.10 -5.76 -0.32
C TYR A 72 -10.01 -6.62 -1.59
N LEU A 73 -11.11 -6.91 -2.26
CA LEU A 73 -11.13 -7.53 -3.58
C LEU A 73 -11.85 -6.60 -4.56
N TYR A 74 -11.54 -6.71 -5.85
CA TYR A 74 -12.39 -6.09 -6.86
C TYR A 74 -13.62 -6.99 -7.09
N PRO A 75 -14.78 -6.42 -7.46
CA PRO A 75 -15.91 -7.24 -7.87
C PRO A 75 -15.53 -8.07 -9.10
N ILE A 76 -15.94 -9.33 -9.11
CA ILE A 76 -15.87 -10.13 -10.33
C ILE A 76 -16.83 -9.51 -11.33
N PRO A 77 -16.41 -9.21 -12.58
CA PRO A 77 -17.29 -8.58 -13.56
C PRO A 77 -18.55 -9.43 -13.80
N GLN A 78 -19.73 -8.82 -13.70
CA GLN A 78 -21.01 -9.53 -13.80
C GLN A 78 -21.13 -10.34 -15.10
N ARG A 79 -20.63 -9.80 -16.22
CA ARG A 79 -20.63 -10.51 -17.51
C ARG A 79 -19.88 -11.85 -17.46
N GLU A 80 -18.84 -11.98 -16.65
CA GLU A 80 -18.12 -13.25 -16.51
C GLU A 80 -18.88 -14.23 -15.63
N ILE A 81 -19.58 -13.75 -14.59
CA ILE A 81 -20.49 -14.57 -13.77
C ILE A 81 -21.60 -15.14 -14.65
N ASP A 82 -22.29 -14.30 -15.43
CA ASP A 82 -23.40 -14.71 -16.29
C ASP A 82 -22.95 -15.75 -17.33
N LYS A 83 -21.79 -15.53 -17.96
CA LYS A 83 -21.22 -16.47 -18.94
C LYS A 83 -20.76 -17.79 -18.34
N SER A 84 -20.39 -17.80 -17.07
CA SER A 84 -19.91 -19.00 -16.38
C SER A 84 -21.02 -20.03 -16.10
N GLY A 85 -22.30 -19.65 -16.29
CA GLY A 85 -23.43 -20.51 -16.01
C GLY A 85 -23.55 -20.90 -14.53
N GLY A 86 -23.00 -20.09 -13.62
CA GLY A 86 -23.01 -20.32 -12.17
C GLY A 86 -21.77 -21.03 -11.60
N SER A 87 -20.75 -21.30 -12.43
CA SER A 87 -19.47 -21.87 -11.94
C SER A 87 -18.57 -20.82 -11.27
N ILE A 88 -18.70 -19.55 -11.65
CA ILE A 88 -18.05 -18.42 -10.98
C ILE A 88 -19.10 -17.73 -10.09
N VAL A 89 -18.79 -17.61 -8.80
CA VAL A 89 -19.63 -16.92 -7.81
C VAL A 89 -18.92 -15.65 -7.35
N GLN A 90 -19.69 -14.60 -7.06
CA GLN A 90 -19.17 -13.32 -6.59
C GLN A 90 -18.42 -13.43 -5.25
N ASN A 91 -17.46 -12.52 -5.03
CA ASN A 91 -16.83 -12.32 -3.73
C ASN A 91 -17.87 -11.92 -2.69
N GLU A 92 -17.70 -12.36 -1.44
CA GLU A 92 -18.62 -12.01 -0.36
C GLU A 92 -18.76 -10.48 -0.20
N GLY A 93 -20.01 -10.00 -0.15
CA GLY A 93 -20.35 -8.58 0.03
C GLY A 93 -20.45 -7.73 -1.23
N TYR A 94 -20.29 -8.31 -2.42
CA TYR A 94 -20.50 -7.67 -3.73
C TYR A 94 -21.77 -8.16 -4.45
#